data_AF-A0A2N7JRV0-F1
#
_entry.id   AF-A0A2N7JRV0-F1
#
_cell.length_a   1.000
_cell.length_b   1.000
_cell.length_c   1.000
_cell.angle_alpha   90.00
_cell.angle_beta   90.00
_cell.angle_gamma   90.00
#
_symmetry.space_group_name_H-M   'P 1'
#
loop_
_entity.id
_entity.type
_entity.pdbx_description
1 polymer ?
#
loop_
_entity_poly.entity_id
_entity_poly.type
_entity_poly.pdbx_seq_one_letter_code
_entity_poly.pdbx_strand_id
1 'polypeptide(L)'
;MKLNKFMLSALLGMTMSTSVTYAATSESVDLVGIVEQSELTPEELVAQLIAQYPEMAAAIVETVVTANPEAAEAVVTAAVTAQPEQAASIVQAAVAADPESAEAVSVVAIAAAPEQAAAIATVAAEAGVSSQAVTEAAIEAGIDPTQVQEAVVAVEQAPAAEAPVIEEAEAPVAEETPVAEEAPAADEQAPVNEESPVKDETPVKDETPKAPESDKKFPGAEPTKPVKDSPVSSN
;
A
#
# COMPACT_ATOMS: atom_id res chain seq x y z
N MET A 1 -28.94 -38.30 67.63
CA MET A 1 -29.98 -39.01 66.86
C MET A 1 -31.24 -38.15 66.83
N LYS A 2 -31.99 -37.99 65.73
CA LYS A 2 -31.85 -38.54 64.37
C LYS A 2 -32.08 -37.42 63.34
N LEU A 3 -31.56 -37.60 62.14
CA LEU A 3 -31.69 -36.69 61.00
C LEU A 3 -33.05 -36.87 60.32
N ASN A 4 -33.71 -35.77 59.93
CA ASN A 4 -34.64 -35.78 58.80
C ASN A 4 -34.09 -34.86 57.71
N LYS A 5 -34.11 -35.36 56.48
CA LYS A 5 -33.72 -34.72 55.21
C LYS A 5 -34.93 -34.87 54.25
N PHE A 6 -34.87 -34.36 53.02
CA PHE A 6 -36.01 -34.11 52.09
C PHE A 6 -36.76 -32.78 52.39
N MET A 7 -37.16 -31.95 51.40
CA MET A 7 -36.81 -31.95 49.96
C MET A 7 -36.97 -30.56 49.29
N LEU A 8 -36.05 -30.25 48.37
CA LEU A 8 -36.25 -29.60 47.05
C LEU A 8 -37.38 -28.55 46.84
N SER A 9 -37.03 -27.26 46.88
CA SER A 9 -37.41 -26.21 45.90
C SER A 9 -36.58 -24.93 46.22
N ALA A 10 -36.03 -24.11 45.31
CA ALA A 10 -36.29 -23.77 43.91
C ALA A 10 -37.26 -22.58 43.70
N LEU A 11 -36.77 -21.36 43.95
CA LEU A 11 -36.98 -20.09 43.21
C LEU A 11 -35.91 -19.10 43.75
N LEU A 12 -35.13 -18.37 42.93
CA LEU A 12 -35.46 -17.10 42.25
C LEU A 12 -35.79 -15.96 43.25
N GLY A 13 -35.07 -14.83 43.27
CA GLY A 13 -33.82 -14.48 42.58
C GLY A 13 -33.53 -12.98 42.74
N MET A 14 -32.25 -12.59 42.88
CA MET A 14 -31.85 -11.17 42.90
C MET A 14 -30.44 -10.97 42.35
N THR A 15 -30.33 -10.97 41.02
CA THR A 15 -29.11 -10.57 40.31
C THR A 15 -28.91 -9.06 40.46
N MET A 16 -28.04 -8.64 41.38
CA MET A 16 -27.54 -7.26 41.39
C MET A 16 -26.73 -7.03 40.11
N SER A 17 -27.30 -6.25 39.21
CA SER A 17 -26.81 -6.11 37.85
C SER A 17 -25.63 -5.13 37.79
N THR A 18 -24.44 -5.59 38.15
CA THR A 18 -23.19 -4.98 37.67
C THR A 18 -22.99 -5.38 36.21
N SER A 19 -23.91 -4.90 35.37
CA SER A 19 -23.71 -4.85 33.93
C SER A 19 -22.56 -3.88 33.70
N VAL A 20 -21.36 -4.42 33.54
CA VAL A 20 -20.42 -3.78 32.62
C VAL A 20 -21.14 -3.77 31.29
N THR A 21 -21.72 -2.63 30.95
CA THR A 21 -21.96 -2.27 29.56
C THR A 21 -20.59 -2.16 28.94
N TYR A 22 -20.05 -3.31 28.51
CA TYR A 22 -19.04 -3.36 27.48
C TYR A 22 -19.75 -2.83 26.24
N ALA A 23 -19.75 -1.49 26.12
CA ALA A 23 -20.00 -0.88 24.84
C ALA A 23 -18.97 -1.51 23.91
N ALA A 24 -19.44 -2.16 22.85
CA ALA A 24 -18.57 -2.57 21.77
C ALA A 24 -18.15 -1.30 21.01
N THR A 25 -17.31 -0.50 21.66
CA THR A 25 -16.27 0.24 20.95
C THR A 25 -15.53 -0.82 20.15
N SER A 26 -15.67 -0.76 18.82
CA SER A 26 -14.66 -1.36 17.96
C SER A 26 -13.36 -0.66 18.30
N GLU A 27 -12.54 -1.29 19.15
CA GLU A 27 -11.16 -0.85 19.41
C GLU A 27 -10.39 -1.06 18.10
N SER A 28 -10.45 -0.04 17.24
CA SER A 28 -9.61 0.06 16.05
C SER A 28 -8.17 0.01 16.52
N VAL A 29 -7.48 -1.10 16.22
CA VAL A 29 -6.08 -1.29 16.57
C VAL A 29 -5.28 -0.15 15.93
N ASP A 30 -4.67 0.69 16.76
CA ASP A 30 -3.84 1.81 16.31
C ASP A 30 -2.48 1.27 15.83
N LEU A 31 -2.48 0.69 14.62
CA LEU A 31 -1.29 0.09 14.03
C LEU A 31 -0.16 1.11 13.90
N VAL A 32 -0.46 2.35 13.53
CA VAL A 32 0.54 3.43 13.40
C VAL A 32 1.15 3.73 14.78
N GLY A 33 0.31 3.99 15.79
CA GLY A 33 0.78 4.24 17.15
C GLY A 33 1.54 3.07 17.77
N ILE A 34 1.21 1.82 17.40
CA ILE A 34 1.96 0.62 17.81
C ILE A 34 3.33 0.57 17.13
N VAL A 35 3.42 0.84 15.83
CA VAL A 35 4.69 0.84 15.07
C VAL A 35 5.62 1.95 15.56
N GLU A 36 5.12 3.17 15.76
CA GLU A 36 5.93 4.30 16.27
C GLU A 36 6.45 4.11 17.70
N GLN A 37 5.78 3.29 18.52
CA GLN A 37 6.14 3.02 19.92
C GLN A 37 6.83 1.66 20.14
N SER A 38 7.09 0.89 19.08
CA SER A 38 7.70 -0.43 19.16
C SER A 38 9.21 -0.36 19.41
N GLU A 39 9.69 -1.09 20.42
CA GLU A 39 11.13 -1.40 20.60
C GLU A 39 11.53 -2.72 19.90
N LEU A 40 10.58 -3.46 19.31
CA LEU A 40 10.82 -4.68 18.52
C LEU A 40 11.25 -4.35 17.09
N THR A 41 11.93 -5.30 16.43
CA THR A 41 12.16 -5.19 14.98
C THR A 41 10.85 -5.26 14.19
N PRO A 42 10.79 -4.71 12.95
CA PRO A 42 9.61 -4.80 12.09
C PRO A 42 9.11 -6.24 11.88
N GLU A 43 10.04 -7.19 11.71
CA GLU A 43 9.74 -8.63 11.53
C GLU A 43 9.06 -9.23 12.78
N GLU A 44 9.63 -9.03 13.97
CA GLU A 44 9.08 -9.52 15.23
C GLU A 44 7.73 -8.89 15.56
N LEU A 45 7.56 -7.59 15.28
CA LEU A 45 6.32 -6.87 15.48
C LEU A 45 5.21 -7.42 14.56
N VAL A 46 5.52 -7.62 13.28
CA VAL A 46 4.58 -8.19 12.29
C VAL A 46 4.18 -9.60 12.67
N ALA A 47 5.14 -10.47 13.02
CA ALA A 47 4.86 -11.83 13.47
C ALA A 47 3.97 -11.85 14.72
N GLN A 48 4.20 -10.95 15.68
CA GLN A 48 3.40 -10.85 16.91
C GLN A 48 1.98 -10.31 16.63
N LEU A 49 1.86 -9.25 15.84
CA LEU A 49 0.56 -8.66 15.50
C LEU A 49 -0.29 -9.61 14.65
N ILE A 50 0.30 -10.32 13.69
CA ILE A 50 -0.42 -11.31 12.86
C ILE A 50 -0.84 -12.54 13.69
N ALA A 51 -0.01 -12.99 14.64
CA ALA A 51 -0.39 -14.06 15.56
C ALA A 51 -1.57 -13.67 16.48
N GLN A 52 -1.76 -12.38 16.76
CA GLN A 52 -2.88 -11.86 17.56
C GLN A 52 -4.10 -11.45 16.71
N TYR A 53 -3.89 -10.98 15.49
CA TYR A 53 -4.88 -10.42 14.58
C TYR A 53 -4.69 -10.94 13.13
N PRO A 54 -4.86 -12.26 12.88
CA PRO A 54 -4.53 -12.86 11.58
C PRO A 54 -5.34 -12.26 10.41
N GLU A 55 -6.61 -11.92 10.66
CA GLU A 55 -7.51 -11.24 9.70
C GLU A 55 -7.03 -9.83 9.27
N MET A 56 -5.99 -9.28 9.91
CA MET A 56 -5.45 -7.95 9.63
C MET A 56 -4.06 -8.00 8.96
N ALA A 57 -3.57 -9.18 8.54
CA ALA A 57 -2.20 -9.37 8.07
C ALA A 57 -1.76 -8.39 6.98
N ALA A 58 -2.60 -8.17 5.96
CA ALA A 58 -2.33 -7.20 4.90
C ALA A 58 -2.17 -5.76 5.44
N ALA A 59 -3.08 -5.28 6.29
CA ALA A 59 -3.03 -3.91 6.84
C ALA A 59 -1.88 -3.71 7.85
N ILE A 60 -1.50 -4.76 8.59
CA ILE A 60 -0.31 -4.77 9.45
C ILE A 60 0.95 -4.58 8.59
N VAL A 61 1.07 -5.35 7.50
CA VAL A 61 2.20 -5.26 6.56
C VAL A 61 2.24 -3.90 5.86
N GLU A 62 1.12 -3.42 5.32
CA GLU A 62 1.00 -2.08 4.72
C GLU A 62 1.52 -0.99 5.67
N THR A 63 1.07 -0.99 6.93
CA THR A 63 1.47 0.00 7.94
C THR A 63 2.96 -0.09 8.25
N VAL A 64 3.50 -1.31 8.44
CA VAL A 64 4.89 -1.52 8.84
C VAL A 64 5.86 -1.22 7.70
N VAL A 65 5.53 -1.60 6.45
CA VAL A 65 6.32 -1.30 5.25
C VAL A 65 6.29 0.19 4.93
N THR A 66 5.12 0.86 5.04
CA THR A 66 5.02 2.32 4.87
C THR A 66 5.95 3.08 5.83
N ALA A 67 6.13 2.57 7.04
CA ALA A 67 7.04 3.15 8.04
C ALA A 67 8.51 2.71 7.86
N ASN A 68 8.76 1.53 7.28
CA ASN A 68 10.08 0.90 7.18
C ASN A 68 10.25 0.15 5.84
N PRO A 69 10.37 0.84 4.68
CA PRO A 69 10.46 0.19 3.37
C PRO A 69 11.70 -0.72 3.26
N GLU A 70 12.82 -0.33 3.88
CA GLU A 70 14.05 -1.13 3.99
C GLU A 70 13.85 -2.51 4.67
N ALA A 71 12.71 -2.76 5.33
CA ALA A 71 12.37 -4.02 5.98
C ALA A 71 11.36 -4.88 5.20
N ALA A 72 10.91 -4.46 4.01
CA ALA A 72 9.79 -5.07 3.28
C ALA A 72 9.94 -6.59 3.06
N GLU A 73 11.12 -7.06 2.63
CA GLU A 73 11.38 -8.49 2.42
C GLU A 73 11.20 -9.32 3.70
N ALA A 74 11.76 -8.87 4.83
CA ALA A 74 11.69 -9.59 6.11
C ALA A 74 10.26 -9.57 6.68
N VAL A 75 9.60 -8.41 6.59
CA VAL A 75 8.20 -8.21 6.98
C VAL A 75 7.26 -9.13 6.21
N VAL A 76 7.40 -9.20 4.88
CA VAL A 76 6.60 -10.10 4.04
C VAL A 76 6.95 -11.55 4.30
N THR A 77 8.23 -11.91 4.45
CA THR A 77 8.64 -13.29 4.76
C THR A 77 7.97 -13.78 6.04
N ALA A 78 8.00 -12.99 7.12
CA ALA A 78 7.35 -13.34 8.38
C ALA A 78 5.81 -13.38 8.26
N ALA A 79 5.20 -12.42 7.57
CA ALA A 79 3.75 -12.36 7.37
C ALA A 79 3.22 -13.54 6.54
N VAL A 80 3.87 -13.86 5.42
CA VAL A 80 3.52 -14.98 4.53
C VAL A 80 3.76 -16.32 5.25
N THR A 81 4.85 -16.45 6.01
CA THR A 81 5.09 -17.65 6.85
C THR A 81 4.01 -17.83 7.93
N ALA A 82 3.50 -16.73 8.49
CA ALA A 82 2.44 -16.76 9.50
C ALA A 82 1.03 -16.97 8.91
N GLN A 83 0.77 -16.51 7.68
CA GLN A 83 -0.52 -16.56 6.99
C GLN A 83 -0.36 -16.86 5.48
N PRO A 84 0.03 -18.09 5.09
CA PRO A 84 0.27 -18.43 3.68
C PRO A 84 -0.99 -18.26 2.83
N GLU A 85 -2.18 -18.61 3.36
CA GLU A 85 -3.47 -18.42 2.67
C GLU A 85 -3.80 -16.95 2.33
N GLN A 86 -3.08 -15.99 2.90
CA GLN A 86 -3.22 -14.56 2.61
C GLN A 86 -2.05 -13.99 1.78
N ALA A 87 -1.13 -14.83 1.30
CA ALA A 87 0.15 -14.38 0.72
C ALA A 87 -0.01 -13.36 -0.42
N ALA A 88 -0.95 -13.57 -1.34
CA ALA A 88 -1.21 -12.63 -2.44
C ALA A 88 -1.69 -11.25 -1.92
N SER A 89 -2.57 -11.22 -0.92
CA SER A 89 -3.04 -9.98 -0.28
C SER A 89 -1.95 -9.28 0.53
N ILE A 90 -1.07 -10.05 1.17
CA ILE A 90 0.09 -9.55 1.90
C ILE A 90 1.11 -8.91 0.96
N VAL A 91 1.41 -9.56 -0.17
CA VAL A 91 2.26 -9.01 -1.23
C VAL A 91 1.64 -7.76 -1.83
N GLN A 92 0.34 -7.78 -2.18
CA GLN A 92 -0.35 -6.61 -2.71
C GLN A 92 -0.28 -5.41 -1.76
N ALA A 93 -0.43 -5.64 -0.45
CA ALA A 93 -0.32 -4.60 0.57
C ALA A 93 1.12 -4.06 0.75
N ALA A 94 2.13 -4.94 0.72
CA ALA A 94 3.53 -4.52 0.77
C ALA A 94 3.93 -3.69 -0.46
N VAL A 95 3.50 -4.12 -1.66
CA VAL A 95 3.79 -3.43 -2.93
C VAL A 95 3.00 -2.12 -3.08
N ALA A 96 1.81 -2.02 -2.48
CA ALA A 96 1.08 -0.76 -2.40
C ALA A 96 1.77 0.26 -1.46
N ALA A 97 2.41 -0.21 -0.38
CA ALA A 97 3.17 0.61 0.56
C ALA A 97 4.55 1.02 0.01
N ASP A 98 5.27 0.10 -0.65
CA ASP A 98 6.54 0.35 -1.33
C ASP A 98 6.60 -0.36 -2.71
N PRO A 99 6.27 0.36 -3.81
CA PRO A 99 6.38 -0.17 -5.16
C PRO A 99 7.81 -0.47 -5.62
N GLU A 100 8.85 0.11 -5.02
CA GLU A 100 10.25 -0.19 -5.39
C GLU A 100 10.68 -1.58 -4.88
N SER A 101 10.03 -2.09 -3.82
CA SER A 101 10.27 -3.43 -3.26
C SER A 101 9.69 -4.60 -4.08
N ALA A 102 8.87 -4.32 -5.11
CA ALA A 102 7.91 -5.28 -5.68
C ALA A 102 8.51 -6.61 -6.17
N GLU A 103 9.68 -6.57 -6.83
CA GLU A 103 10.35 -7.79 -7.31
C GLU A 103 10.86 -8.64 -6.12
N ALA A 104 11.61 -8.02 -5.19
CA ALA A 104 12.19 -8.72 -4.04
C ALA A 104 11.11 -9.28 -3.09
N VAL A 105 10.07 -8.51 -2.81
CA VAL A 105 8.89 -8.92 -2.04
C VAL A 105 8.19 -10.11 -2.68
N SER A 106 8.05 -10.13 -4.01
CA SER A 106 7.44 -11.25 -4.74
C SER A 106 8.30 -12.52 -4.68
N VAL A 107 9.63 -12.38 -4.82
CA VAL A 107 10.60 -13.49 -4.72
C VAL A 107 10.50 -14.18 -3.36
N VAL A 108 10.61 -13.43 -2.25
CA VAL A 108 10.58 -14.02 -0.90
C VAL A 108 9.20 -14.60 -0.54
N ALA A 109 8.11 -14.01 -1.05
CA ALA A 109 6.77 -14.54 -0.85
C ALA A 109 6.55 -15.87 -1.60
N ILE A 110 7.05 -16.01 -2.84
CA ILE A 110 6.99 -17.27 -3.61
C ILE A 110 7.77 -18.38 -2.87
N ALA A 111 8.92 -18.05 -2.30
CA ALA A 111 9.70 -19.00 -1.50
C ALA A 111 9.02 -19.37 -0.16
N ALA A 112 8.33 -18.43 0.49
CA ALA A 112 7.65 -18.64 1.77
C ALA A 112 6.29 -19.37 1.64
N ALA A 113 5.57 -19.19 0.53
CA ALA A 113 4.28 -19.85 0.27
C ALA A 113 4.23 -20.46 -1.15
N PRO A 114 4.99 -21.54 -1.42
CA PRO A 114 5.07 -22.15 -2.76
C PRO A 114 3.74 -22.70 -3.28
N GLU A 115 2.82 -23.13 -2.40
CA GLU A 115 1.47 -23.57 -2.77
C GLU A 115 0.59 -22.42 -3.31
N GLN A 116 0.97 -21.16 -3.02
CA GLN A 116 0.25 -19.94 -3.40
C GLN A 116 0.98 -19.16 -4.51
N ALA A 117 2.09 -19.70 -5.04
CA ALA A 117 2.98 -18.99 -5.96
C ALA A 117 2.31 -18.51 -7.25
N ALA A 118 1.31 -19.23 -7.77
CA ALA A 118 0.53 -18.77 -8.93
C ALA A 118 -0.30 -17.51 -8.62
N ALA A 119 -0.86 -17.38 -7.40
CA ALA A 119 -1.59 -16.18 -7.00
C ALA A 119 -0.65 -15.00 -6.71
N ILE A 120 0.53 -15.27 -6.14
CA ILE A 120 1.59 -14.26 -5.95
C ILE A 120 2.12 -13.79 -7.31
N ALA A 121 2.32 -14.69 -8.27
CA ALA A 121 2.73 -14.39 -9.64
C ALA A 121 1.74 -13.46 -10.37
N THR A 122 0.43 -13.63 -10.16
CA THR A 122 -0.60 -12.69 -10.65
C THR A 122 -0.36 -11.28 -10.10
N VAL A 123 -0.23 -11.12 -8.78
CA VAL A 123 -0.02 -9.82 -8.13
C VAL A 123 1.31 -9.18 -8.55
N ALA A 124 2.36 -9.99 -8.70
CA ALA A 124 3.65 -9.55 -9.21
C ALA A 124 3.56 -9.01 -10.64
N ALA A 125 2.81 -9.68 -11.53
CA ALA A 125 2.56 -9.22 -12.90
C ALA A 125 1.70 -7.95 -12.93
N GLU A 126 0.67 -7.85 -12.08
CA GLU A 126 -0.14 -6.63 -11.93
C GLU A 126 0.70 -5.43 -11.44
N ALA A 127 1.73 -5.69 -10.62
CA ALA A 127 2.72 -4.71 -10.18
C ALA A 127 3.83 -4.41 -11.22
N GLY A 128 3.85 -5.11 -12.36
CA GLY A 128 4.85 -4.92 -13.42
C GLY A 128 6.19 -5.64 -13.18
N VAL A 129 6.27 -6.57 -12.21
CA VAL A 129 7.44 -7.44 -12.02
C VAL A 129 7.58 -8.36 -13.24
N SER A 130 8.81 -8.56 -13.72
CA SER A 130 9.03 -9.29 -14.97
C SER A 130 8.67 -10.77 -14.86
N SER A 131 8.05 -11.31 -15.92
CA SER A 131 7.73 -12.73 -16.08
C SER A 131 8.97 -13.64 -15.95
N GLN A 132 10.17 -13.09 -16.22
CA GLN A 132 11.45 -13.75 -15.96
C GLN A 132 11.74 -13.86 -14.46
N ALA A 133 11.72 -12.76 -13.71
CA ALA A 133 12.03 -12.77 -12.27
C ALA A 133 11.08 -13.68 -11.48
N VAL A 134 9.78 -13.64 -11.80
CA VAL A 134 8.77 -14.55 -11.23
C VAL A 134 9.06 -16.02 -11.57
N THR A 135 9.51 -16.32 -12.79
CA THR A 135 9.93 -17.67 -13.21
C THR A 135 11.20 -18.12 -12.49
N GLU A 136 12.17 -17.23 -12.29
CA GLU A 136 13.45 -17.52 -11.65
C GLU A 136 13.26 -17.83 -10.15
N ALA A 137 12.45 -17.03 -9.45
CA ALA A 137 12.01 -17.30 -8.08
C ALA A 137 11.28 -18.64 -7.93
N ALA A 138 10.38 -18.96 -8.87
CA ALA A 138 9.67 -20.23 -8.87
C ALA A 138 10.64 -21.43 -9.03
N ILE A 139 11.64 -21.32 -9.92
CA ILE A 139 12.64 -22.35 -10.13
C ILE A 139 13.54 -22.54 -8.89
N GLU A 140 13.94 -21.46 -8.22
CA GLU A 140 14.71 -21.54 -6.96
C GLU A 140 13.91 -22.19 -5.83
N ALA A 141 12.61 -21.86 -5.72
CA ALA A 141 11.67 -22.50 -4.79
C ALA A 141 11.28 -23.95 -5.17
N GLY A 142 11.76 -24.47 -6.32
CA GLY A 142 11.47 -25.83 -6.78
C GLY A 142 10.06 -26.05 -7.36
N ILE A 143 9.40 -24.97 -7.75
CA ILE A 143 8.04 -24.92 -8.30
C ILE A 143 8.12 -25.15 -9.83
N ASP A 144 7.08 -25.76 -10.41
CA ASP A 144 7.01 -25.92 -11.86
C ASP A 144 6.79 -24.54 -12.53
N PRO A 145 7.70 -24.06 -13.40
CA PRO A 145 7.62 -22.72 -13.98
C PRO A 145 6.37 -22.52 -14.84
N THR A 146 5.73 -23.59 -15.31
CA THR A 146 4.46 -23.52 -16.05
C THR A 146 3.36 -22.90 -15.20
N GLN A 147 3.30 -23.21 -13.90
CA GLN A 147 2.22 -22.77 -13.00
C GLN A 147 2.21 -21.25 -12.78
N VAL A 148 3.39 -20.63 -12.72
CA VAL A 148 3.50 -19.17 -12.63
C VAL A 148 3.38 -18.49 -14.00
N GLN A 149 3.83 -19.12 -15.07
CA GLN A 149 3.70 -18.57 -16.43
C GLN A 149 2.25 -18.54 -16.92
N GLU A 150 1.43 -19.55 -16.61
CA GLU A 150 -0.01 -19.52 -16.91
C GLU A 150 -0.72 -18.36 -16.18
N ALA A 151 -0.31 -18.04 -14.95
CA ALA A 151 -0.84 -16.91 -14.19
C ALA A 151 -0.41 -15.55 -14.76
N VAL A 152 0.88 -15.34 -15.02
CA VAL A 152 1.40 -14.07 -15.59
C VAL A 152 0.81 -13.81 -16.98
N VAL A 153 0.76 -14.82 -17.84
CA VAL A 153 0.20 -14.69 -19.20
C VAL A 153 -1.31 -14.38 -19.17
N ALA A 154 -2.04 -14.83 -18.14
CA ALA A 154 -3.45 -14.47 -17.96
C ALA A 154 -3.64 -12.98 -17.61
N VAL A 155 -2.67 -12.35 -16.94
CA VAL A 155 -2.65 -10.88 -16.72
C VAL A 155 -2.26 -10.15 -18.01
N GLU A 156 -1.22 -10.60 -18.72
CA GLU A 156 -0.78 -10.01 -20.00
C GLU A 156 -1.86 -10.10 -21.11
N GLN A 157 -2.71 -11.13 -21.08
CA GLN A 157 -3.82 -11.33 -22.03
C GLN A 157 -5.18 -10.85 -21.50
N ALA A 158 -5.24 -10.30 -20.28
CA ALA A 158 -6.46 -9.65 -19.80
C ALA A 158 -6.77 -8.44 -20.71
N PRO A 159 -7.95 -8.37 -21.36
CA PRO A 159 -8.20 -7.35 -22.36
C PRO A 159 -8.30 -5.97 -21.69
N ALA A 160 -7.26 -5.15 -21.87
CA ALA A 160 -7.41 -3.72 -21.82
C ALA A 160 -8.59 -3.35 -22.71
N ALA A 161 -9.67 -2.83 -22.10
CA ALA A 161 -10.98 -2.80 -22.75
C ALA A 161 -10.93 -1.97 -24.05
N GLU A 162 -10.94 -2.65 -25.19
CA GLU A 162 -10.90 -2.01 -26.50
C GLU A 162 -12.13 -1.11 -26.65
N ALA A 163 -11.91 0.20 -26.57
CA ALA A 163 -12.84 1.16 -27.16
C ALA A 163 -12.98 0.76 -28.64
N PRO A 164 -14.20 0.48 -29.13
CA PRO A 164 -14.38 -0.26 -30.36
C PRO A 164 -13.69 0.44 -31.51
N VAL A 165 -12.74 -0.26 -32.15
CA VAL A 165 -12.07 0.21 -33.36
C VAL A 165 -13.15 0.41 -34.41
N ILE A 166 -13.49 1.67 -34.66
CA ILE A 166 -14.34 2.04 -35.78
C ILE A 166 -13.53 1.72 -37.03
N GLU A 167 -14.04 0.82 -37.89
CA GLU A 167 -13.42 0.58 -39.20
C GLU A 167 -13.43 1.87 -40.02
N GLU A 168 -12.30 2.58 -40.03
CA GLU A 168 -12.04 3.63 -41.01
C GLU A 168 -11.78 2.96 -42.37
N ALA A 169 -12.87 2.59 -43.03
CA ALA A 169 -12.85 1.88 -44.30
C ALA A 169 -12.21 2.75 -45.38
N GLU A 170 -10.94 2.48 -45.70
CA GLU A 170 -10.17 3.20 -46.71
C GLU A 170 -10.91 3.22 -48.05
N ALA A 171 -11.25 4.42 -48.53
CA ALA A 171 -11.95 4.61 -49.79
C ALA A 171 -10.97 4.51 -50.99
N PRO A 172 -11.13 3.54 -51.92
CA PRO A 172 -10.35 3.51 -53.14
C PRO A 172 -10.76 4.63 -54.11
N VAL A 173 -9.81 5.15 -54.88
CA VAL A 173 -9.96 6.41 -55.64
C VAL A 173 -9.85 6.20 -57.15
N ALA A 174 -10.60 7.02 -57.91
CA ALA A 174 -10.46 7.37 -59.34
C ALA A 174 -11.21 6.56 -60.43
N GLU A 175 -11.34 7.22 -61.60
CA GLU A 175 -11.99 6.86 -62.87
C GLU A 175 -13.53 6.67 -62.84
N GLU A 176 -14.36 7.32 -63.67
CA GLU A 176 -14.18 8.31 -64.76
C GLU A 176 -15.44 9.22 -64.86
N THR A 177 -15.35 10.35 -65.59
CA THR A 177 -16.47 11.31 -65.83
C THR A 177 -17.23 11.03 -67.15
N PRO A 178 -18.23 11.80 -67.65
CA PRO A 178 -19.01 12.97 -67.15
C PRO A 178 -20.55 12.67 -67.08
N VAL A 179 -21.60 13.52 -67.22
CA VAL A 179 -21.89 14.88 -67.79
C VAL A 179 -23.15 15.52 -67.13
N ALA A 180 -23.13 16.84 -66.86
CA ALA A 180 -24.29 17.76 -66.61
C ALA A 180 -25.23 17.46 -65.40
N GLU A 181 -26.13 18.35 -64.94
CA GLU A 181 -26.60 19.67 -65.45
C GLU A 181 -26.91 20.68 -64.31
N GLU A 182 -26.95 21.98 -64.66
CA GLU A 182 -27.38 23.19 -63.89
C GLU A 182 -27.15 23.32 -62.36
N ALA A 183 -26.44 24.41 -62.00
CA ALA A 183 -26.71 25.19 -60.78
C ALA A 183 -27.74 26.31 -61.08
N PRO A 184 -28.32 26.96 -60.06
CA PRO A 184 -27.80 28.29 -59.74
C PRO A 184 -27.69 28.58 -58.23
N ALA A 185 -27.12 29.74 -57.89
CA ALA A 185 -26.68 30.11 -56.53
C ALA A 185 -27.63 31.06 -55.79
N ALA A 186 -27.53 31.01 -54.45
CA ALA A 186 -27.63 32.13 -53.51
C ALA A 186 -26.51 31.86 -52.45
N ASP A 187 -25.69 32.83 -52.03
CA ASP A 187 -25.99 33.90 -51.07
C ASP A 187 -26.51 33.37 -49.70
N GLU A 188 -26.06 33.85 -48.54
CA GLU A 188 -25.50 35.18 -48.27
C GLU A 188 -24.53 35.21 -47.06
N GLN A 189 -23.49 36.06 -47.16
CA GLN A 189 -22.68 36.69 -46.09
C GLN A 189 -22.29 35.92 -44.80
N ALA A 190 -20.97 35.83 -44.57
CA ALA A 190 -20.41 35.93 -43.22
C ALA A 190 -20.25 37.41 -42.81
N PRO A 191 -20.27 37.71 -41.51
CA PRO A 191 -19.26 38.66 -41.01
C PRO A 191 -18.52 38.17 -39.76
N VAL A 192 -17.31 38.70 -39.61
CA VAL A 192 -16.44 38.58 -38.43
C VAL A 192 -17.05 39.23 -37.19
N ASN A 193 -16.57 38.83 -36.01
CA ASN A 193 -16.38 39.78 -34.92
C ASN A 193 -15.09 39.44 -34.14
N GLU A 194 -14.06 40.26 -34.32
CA GLU A 194 -12.89 40.29 -33.44
C GLU A 194 -13.18 41.23 -32.28
N GLU A 195 -12.99 40.80 -31.04
CA GLU A 195 -12.32 41.67 -30.05
C GLU A 195 -11.77 40.85 -28.87
N SER A 196 -10.45 40.95 -28.68
CA SER A 196 -9.81 40.87 -27.36
C SER A 196 -9.37 42.29 -27.02
N PRO A 197 -9.38 42.72 -25.74
CA PRO A 197 -8.15 42.51 -24.99
C PRO A 197 -8.30 42.31 -23.46
N VAL A 198 -7.16 41.94 -22.86
CA VAL A 198 -6.85 42.02 -21.42
C VAL A 198 -7.02 43.43 -20.83
N LYS A 199 -7.23 43.50 -19.50
CA LYS A 199 -6.94 44.57 -18.51
C LYS A 199 -7.47 44.12 -17.13
N ASP A 200 -6.99 44.56 -15.96
CA ASP A 200 -5.86 45.45 -15.62
C ASP A 200 -5.25 45.06 -14.23
N GLU A 201 -4.26 45.83 -13.77
CA GLU A 201 -3.25 45.49 -12.74
C GLU A 201 -3.66 45.38 -11.24
N THR A 202 -2.72 44.75 -10.51
CA THR A 202 -2.35 44.83 -9.07
C THR A 202 -2.39 46.26 -8.45
N PRO A 203 -2.40 46.49 -7.10
CA PRO A 203 -1.36 45.98 -6.17
C PRO A 203 -1.60 45.81 -4.64
N VAL A 204 -0.69 44.98 -4.09
CA VAL A 204 -0.03 44.94 -2.76
C VAL A 204 -0.50 45.85 -1.61
N LYS A 205 -0.77 45.20 -0.46
CA LYS A 205 -0.21 45.53 0.88
C LYS A 205 0.23 44.18 1.50
N ASP A 206 1.43 43.95 2.04
CA ASP A 206 2.40 44.77 2.81
C ASP A 206 1.94 45.08 4.24
N GLU A 207 2.15 44.13 5.16
CA GLU A 207 2.28 44.40 6.60
C GLU A 207 3.00 43.26 7.37
N THR A 208 4.32 43.34 7.44
CA THR A 208 5.14 42.72 8.51
C THR A 208 6.12 43.79 8.98
N PRO A 209 6.17 44.14 10.29
CA PRO A 209 6.92 43.29 11.22
C PRO A 209 6.48 43.33 12.71
N LYS A 210 6.95 42.35 13.49
CA LYS A 210 8.05 42.54 14.49
C LYS A 210 7.91 41.60 15.70
N ALA A 211 9.01 40.94 16.09
CA ALA A 211 9.10 40.17 17.32
C ALA A 211 9.47 41.05 18.54
N PRO A 212 9.09 40.65 19.77
CA PRO A 212 9.73 41.10 20.99
C PRO A 212 10.97 40.24 21.30
N GLU A 213 12.15 40.83 21.34
CA GLU A 213 13.31 40.24 22.01
C GLU A 213 13.10 40.24 23.53
N SER A 214 13.66 39.25 24.23
CA SER A 214 13.97 39.40 25.65
C SER A 214 15.19 38.56 26.03
N ASP A 215 16.31 39.21 26.34
CA ASP A 215 17.56 38.56 26.73
C ASP A 215 17.41 37.59 27.91
N LYS A 216 17.94 36.37 27.73
CA LYS A 216 18.51 35.58 28.83
C LYS A 216 19.91 35.11 28.49
N LYS A 217 20.81 36.08 28.51
CA LYS A 217 22.27 35.96 28.43
C LYS A 217 22.83 34.99 29.49
N PHE A 218 22.97 33.72 29.12
CA PHE A 218 23.84 32.78 29.85
C PHE A 218 25.28 32.94 29.31
N PRO A 219 26.27 33.30 30.15
CA PRO A 219 27.67 33.36 29.74
C PRO A 219 28.25 31.96 29.59
N GLY A 220 29.03 31.72 28.53
CA GLY A 220 29.68 30.45 28.27
C GLY A 220 31.07 30.31 28.92
N ALA A 221 31.41 29.06 29.25
CA ALA A 221 32.76 28.53 29.41
C ALA A 221 32.67 27.03 29.06
N GLU A 222 32.85 26.68 27.80
CA GLU A 222 34.12 26.23 27.18
C GLU A 222 34.34 24.70 27.29
N PRO A 223 34.80 24.03 26.21
CA PRO A 223 34.86 22.56 26.14
C PRO A 223 36.17 21.99 26.70
N THR A 224 36.08 20.94 27.53
CA THR A 224 37.26 20.23 28.05
C THR A 224 37.52 18.91 27.33
N LYS A 225 38.57 18.87 26.51
CA LYS A 225 39.11 17.66 25.87
C LYS A 225 40.62 17.84 25.61
N PRO A 226 41.47 16.80 25.70
CA PRO A 226 41.43 15.63 26.57
C PRO A 226 42.54 15.70 27.64
N VAL A 227 42.57 14.74 28.58
CA VAL A 227 43.81 14.37 29.30
C VAL A 227 44.29 13.03 28.76
N LYS A 228 45.61 12.85 28.71
CA LYS A 228 46.29 11.80 27.95
C LYS A 228 47.42 11.20 28.81
N ASP A 229 47.74 9.92 28.57
CA ASP A 229 48.86 9.18 29.16
C ASP A 229 48.69 8.94 30.69
N SER A 230 49.14 7.84 31.32
CA SER A 230 49.96 6.67 30.94
C SER A 230 49.83 5.59 32.05
N PRO A 231 50.49 4.39 32.01
CA PRO A 231 51.23 3.76 30.92
C PRO A 231 50.82 2.28 30.66
N VAL A 232 51.53 1.61 29.75
CA VAL A 232 51.48 0.15 29.49
C VAL A 232 52.39 -0.61 30.48
N SER A 233 51.99 -1.80 30.94
CA SER A 233 52.94 -2.87 31.31
C SER A 233 52.26 -4.25 31.28
N SER A 234 53.02 -5.28 30.91
CA SER A 234 52.57 -6.67 30.76
C SER A 234 52.40 -7.41 32.09
N ASN A 235 51.56 -8.45 32.09
CA ASN A 235 51.97 -9.80 32.52
C ASN A 235 51.14 -10.87 31.81
#